data_AF-I1LL02-F1
#
_entry.id   AF-I1LL02-F1
#
_cell.length_a   1.000
_cell.length_b   1.000
_cell.length_c   1.000
_cell.angle_alpha   90.00
_cell.angle_beta   90.00
_cell.angle_gamma   90.00
#
_symmetry.space_group_name_H-M   'P 1'
#
loop_
_entity.id
_entity.type
_entity.pdbx_description
1 polymer ?
#
loop_
_entity_poly.entity_id
_entity_poly.type
_entity_poly.pdbx_seq_one_letter_code
_entity_poly.pdbx_strand_id
1 'polypeptide(L)'
;MFSFCELQKAFPSLESPDVGSCNLFQSFLNNCLNSVVELTADKGDIFLEGLLVNGWLSKLAFLCGHVEKPVAVWAFNTMLYSSKEELHNSSSEFWCAILSSEKEVDQALVKIDWFPEYMDLRRALDSYGFLFKFSSSAEPNNLDSDIEGPPQNIRAWIRFVSACCLIRSKKAIFSTVEAEEIVEIIICLFLDRQFQGLLVLLNDCMEVIVNYFTDQEWCSSCENVAKFIACRVSKDLNCIRTIECISEASSRCKQLRSAVAYQTLLSCFDGVYSGEEILRSLTEINFKDNSCDFYRMYINLVLTENWVLSNSLIEDNPVIYEMFSLYLRHCSTLISATNLRSYASKVRHRASYLLHFSIYK
;
A
#
# COMPACT_ATOMS: atom_id res chain seq x y z
N MET A 1 -7.46 -15.55 3.92
CA MET A 1 -6.01 -15.80 3.81
C MET A 1 -5.58 -15.24 2.47
N PHE A 2 -4.71 -14.23 2.46
CA PHE A 2 -4.08 -13.75 1.22
C PHE A 2 -3.24 -14.92 0.69
N SER A 3 -3.49 -15.33 -0.54
CA SER A 3 -2.78 -16.47 -1.13
C SER A 3 -1.93 -15.93 -2.28
N PHE A 4 -0.62 -15.93 -2.08
CA PHE A 4 0.31 -15.86 -3.20
C PHE A 4 0.17 -17.16 -3.99
N CYS A 5 -0.19 -17.07 -5.27
CA CYS A 5 -0.21 -18.25 -6.11
C CYS A 5 1.14 -18.32 -6.81
N GLU A 6 1.93 -19.35 -6.49
CA GLU A 6 3.28 -19.55 -7.05
C GLU A 6 3.32 -19.78 -8.57
N LEU A 7 2.16 -19.81 -9.24
CA LEU A 7 2.06 -19.87 -10.70
C LEU A 7 2.28 -18.48 -11.31
N GLN A 8 3.55 -18.10 -11.47
CA GLN A 8 3.94 -16.99 -12.34
C GLN A 8 3.45 -17.24 -13.77
N LYS A 9 2.80 -16.24 -14.37
CA LYS A 9 2.37 -16.29 -15.77
C LYS A 9 3.53 -15.91 -16.67
N ALA A 10 3.46 -16.32 -17.95
CA ALA A 10 4.42 -15.88 -18.95
C ALA A 10 4.46 -14.34 -19.00
N PHE A 11 5.65 -13.77 -18.77
CA PHE A 11 5.85 -12.34 -18.84
C PHE A 11 5.66 -11.84 -20.29
N PRO A 12 5.20 -10.60 -20.48
CA PRO A 12 5.22 -9.98 -21.79
C PRO A 12 6.65 -10.03 -22.35
N SER A 13 6.81 -10.30 -23.64
CA SER A 13 8.12 -10.18 -24.28
C SER A 13 8.61 -8.74 -24.13
N LEU A 14 9.82 -8.59 -23.60
CA LEU A 14 10.55 -7.32 -23.63
C LEU A 14 10.92 -7.04 -25.09
N GLU A 15 10.03 -6.35 -25.78
CA GLU A 15 10.32 -5.87 -27.14
C GLU A 15 11.37 -4.77 -27.06
N SER A 16 12.36 -4.87 -27.94
CA SER A 16 13.31 -3.81 -28.22
C SER A 16 12.55 -2.52 -28.52
N PRO A 17 12.90 -1.37 -27.93
CA PRO A 17 12.30 -0.12 -28.38
C PRO A 17 12.66 0.05 -29.85
N ASP A 18 11.72 0.55 -30.66
CA ASP A 18 12.05 0.94 -32.04
C ASP A 18 12.95 2.18 -31.99
N VAL A 19 14.25 1.96 -31.75
CA VAL A 19 15.30 2.98 -31.65
C VAL A 19 15.36 3.81 -32.94
N GLY A 20 14.95 3.23 -34.08
CA GLY A 20 14.82 3.92 -35.36
C GLY A 20 13.70 4.96 -35.40
N SER A 21 12.67 4.83 -34.57
CA SER A 21 11.56 5.79 -34.46
C SER A 21 11.82 6.94 -33.47
N CYS A 22 12.90 6.85 -32.69
CA CYS A 22 13.23 7.83 -31.66
C CYS A 22 14.12 8.96 -32.19
N ASN A 23 13.69 10.22 -32.10
CA ASN A 23 14.48 11.35 -32.61
C ASN A 23 15.78 11.52 -31.81
N LEU A 24 15.72 11.26 -30.50
CA LEU A 24 16.89 11.30 -29.62
C LEU A 24 17.96 10.33 -30.13
N PHE A 25 17.58 9.10 -30.45
CA PHE A 25 18.52 8.08 -30.93
C PHE A 25 18.89 8.23 -32.40
N GLN A 26 17.99 8.73 -33.26
CA GLN A 26 18.34 9.12 -34.63
C GLN A 26 19.45 10.18 -34.64
N SER A 27 19.44 11.13 -33.71
CA SER A 27 20.51 12.13 -33.60
C SER A 27 21.88 11.51 -33.28
N PHE A 28 21.91 10.43 -32.49
CA PHE A 28 23.13 9.66 -32.20
C PHE A 28 23.55 8.79 -33.38
N LEU A 29 22.61 8.10 -34.03
CA LEU A 29 22.86 7.26 -35.20
C LEU A 29 23.45 8.07 -36.38
N ASN A 30 23.00 9.32 -36.53
CA ASN A 30 23.44 10.25 -37.57
C ASN A 30 24.70 11.06 -37.19
N ASN A 31 25.27 10.85 -35.99
CA ASN A 31 26.47 11.55 -35.53
C ASN A 31 27.75 10.83 -35.98
N CYS A 32 28.79 11.57 -36.32
CA CYS A 32 30.11 11.02 -36.65
C CYS A 32 30.69 10.13 -35.52
N LEU A 33 30.30 10.39 -34.26
CA LEU A 33 30.67 9.56 -33.10
C LEU A 33 30.05 8.16 -33.11
N ASN A 34 29.03 7.90 -33.93
CA ASN A 34 28.48 6.55 -34.12
C ASN A 34 29.57 5.58 -34.63
N SER A 35 30.57 6.07 -35.37
CA SER A 35 31.74 5.28 -35.78
C SER A 35 32.61 4.78 -34.62
N VAL A 36 32.49 5.36 -33.42
CA VAL A 36 33.23 4.98 -32.20
C VAL A 36 32.44 3.97 -31.36
N VAL A 37 31.10 4.04 -31.40
CA VAL A 37 30.20 3.21 -30.57
C VAL A 37 29.61 2.03 -31.35
N GLU A 38 29.76 2.02 -32.68
CA GLU A 38 29.21 1.00 -33.60
C GLU A 38 27.73 0.71 -33.36
N LEU A 39 26.94 1.77 -33.17
CA LEU A 39 25.51 1.71 -32.89
C LEU A 39 24.78 1.36 -34.20
N THR A 40 24.41 0.09 -34.34
CA THR A 40 23.51 -0.40 -35.41
C THR A 40 22.09 -0.54 -34.85
N ALA A 41 21.08 -0.53 -35.72
CA ALA A 41 19.68 -0.76 -35.32
C ALA A 41 19.51 -2.07 -34.53
N ASP A 42 20.34 -3.07 -34.84
CA ASP A 42 20.35 -4.41 -34.24
C ASP A 42 21.09 -4.48 -32.89
N LYS A 43 21.88 -3.46 -32.53
CA LYS A 43 22.58 -3.32 -31.23
C LYS A 43 21.94 -2.25 -30.34
N GLY A 44 20.81 -1.67 -30.75
CA GLY A 44 20.13 -0.57 -30.05
C GLY A 44 19.77 -0.92 -28.60
N ASP A 45 19.37 -2.16 -28.34
CA ASP A 45 19.01 -2.65 -27.00
C ASP A 45 20.19 -2.62 -26.04
N ILE A 46 21.34 -3.16 -26.45
CA ILE A 46 22.55 -3.23 -25.62
C ILE A 46 23.04 -1.81 -25.29
N PHE A 47 22.93 -0.90 -26.26
CA PHE A 47 23.27 0.49 -26.04
C PHE A 47 22.33 1.16 -25.03
N LEU A 48 21.02 0.96 -25.16
CA LEU A 48 20.03 1.54 -24.26
C LEU A 48 20.10 0.94 -22.84
N GLU A 49 20.31 -0.37 -22.73
CA GLU A 49 20.65 -1.04 -21.48
C GLU A 49 21.89 -0.38 -20.84
N GLY A 50 22.96 -0.18 -21.61
CA GLY A 50 24.17 0.48 -21.14
C GLY A 50 23.93 1.92 -20.66
N LEU A 51 23.12 2.70 -21.38
CA LEU A 51 22.75 4.05 -20.95
C LEU A 51 21.93 4.05 -19.66
N LEU A 52 21.02 3.09 -19.52
CA LEU A 52 20.18 2.95 -18.35
C LEU A 52 21.01 2.58 -17.12
N VAL A 53 21.80 1.51 -17.20
CA VAL A 53 22.63 1.01 -16.10
C VAL A 53 23.61 2.06 -15.60
N ASN A 54 24.25 2.78 -16.52
CA ASN A 54 25.22 3.81 -16.16
C ASN A 54 24.58 5.17 -15.80
N GLY A 55 23.25 5.25 -15.72
CA GLY A 55 22.49 6.45 -15.36
C GLY A 55 22.53 7.59 -16.40
N TRP A 56 23.09 7.34 -17.59
CA TRP A 56 23.15 8.31 -18.66
C TRP A 56 21.77 8.56 -19.29
N LEU A 57 20.87 7.59 -19.26
CA LEU A 57 19.52 7.76 -19.80
C LEU A 57 18.75 8.87 -19.07
N SER A 58 18.83 8.92 -17.73
CA SER A 58 18.23 10.00 -16.93
C SER A 58 18.86 11.35 -17.27
N LYS A 59 20.19 11.41 -17.39
CA LYS A 59 20.90 12.66 -17.78
C LYS A 59 20.46 13.16 -19.15
N LEU A 60 20.31 12.26 -20.12
CA LEU A 60 19.82 12.61 -21.46
C LEU A 60 18.38 13.11 -21.41
N ALA A 61 17.51 12.46 -20.63
CA ALA A 61 16.13 12.91 -20.42
C ALA A 61 16.07 14.34 -19.86
N PHE A 62 16.94 14.67 -18.89
CA PHE A 62 17.04 16.03 -18.33
C PHE A 62 17.63 17.05 -19.31
N LEU A 63 18.68 16.67 -20.05
CA LEU A 63 19.32 17.55 -21.03
C LEU A 63 18.40 17.86 -22.22
N CYS A 64 17.66 16.87 -22.70
CA CYS A 64 16.72 17.02 -23.81
C CYS A 64 15.35 17.53 -23.35
N GLY A 65 15.05 17.47 -22.05
CA GLY A 65 13.75 17.83 -21.48
C GLY A 65 12.60 16.96 -21.99
N HIS A 66 12.89 15.77 -22.53
CA HIS A 66 11.92 14.95 -23.23
C HIS A 66 12.26 13.46 -23.17
N VAL A 67 11.26 12.63 -22.87
CA VAL A 67 11.31 11.16 -22.96
C VAL A 67 10.24 10.71 -23.94
N GLU A 68 10.69 10.16 -25.07
CA GLU A 68 9.82 9.67 -26.14
C GLU A 68 9.13 8.37 -25.75
N LYS A 69 7.96 8.12 -26.35
CA LYS A 69 7.10 6.96 -26.04
C LYS A 69 7.83 5.61 -26.07
N PRO A 70 8.63 5.26 -27.10
CA PRO A 70 9.29 3.96 -27.14
C PRO A 70 10.25 3.74 -25.95
N VAL A 71 10.97 4.80 -25.55
CA VAL A 71 11.89 4.78 -24.40
C VAL A 71 11.14 4.61 -23.10
N ALA A 72 10.04 5.36 -22.91
CA ALA A 72 9.20 5.26 -21.73
C ALA A 72 8.61 3.85 -21.60
N VAL A 73 8.02 3.31 -22.67
CA VAL A 73 7.43 1.95 -22.68
C VAL A 73 8.50 0.89 -22.38
N TRP A 74 9.66 0.97 -23.03
CA TRP A 74 10.76 0.04 -22.79
C TRP A 74 11.27 0.10 -21.36
N ALA A 75 11.50 1.30 -20.81
CA ALA A 75 11.95 1.46 -19.44
C ALA A 75 10.92 0.89 -18.46
N PHE A 76 9.63 1.19 -18.64
CA PHE A 76 8.58 0.64 -17.80
C PHE A 76 8.51 -0.90 -17.83
N ASN A 77 8.57 -1.51 -19.02
CA ASN A 77 8.58 -2.97 -19.13
C ASN A 77 9.87 -3.58 -18.54
N THR A 78 11.02 -2.93 -18.75
CA THR A 78 12.31 -3.34 -18.15
C THR A 78 12.24 -3.30 -16.63
N MET A 79 11.62 -2.25 -16.07
CA MET A 79 11.38 -2.11 -14.65
C MET A 79 10.46 -3.21 -14.13
N LEU A 80 9.48 -3.69 -14.88
CA LEU A 80 8.52 -4.64 -14.34
C LEU A 80 8.85 -6.10 -14.62
N TYR A 81 9.51 -6.42 -15.73
CA TYR A 81 9.60 -7.79 -16.26
C TYR A 81 11.03 -8.26 -16.57
N SER A 82 12.05 -7.41 -16.44
CA SER A 82 13.43 -7.83 -16.71
C SER A 82 13.89 -8.93 -15.76
N SER A 83 14.57 -9.94 -16.31
CA SER A 83 15.25 -10.98 -15.53
C SER A 83 16.62 -10.55 -15.01
N LYS A 84 17.15 -9.41 -15.47
CA LYS A 84 18.42 -8.84 -15.00
C LYS A 84 18.14 -7.82 -13.89
N GLU A 85 18.55 -8.13 -12.66
CA GLU A 85 18.33 -7.28 -11.48
C GLU A 85 18.91 -5.86 -11.65
N GLU A 86 20.06 -5.73 -12.31
CA GLU A 86 20.68 -4.44 -12.57
C GLU A 86 19.79 -3.54 -13.44
N LEU A 87 19.28 -4.06 -14.56
CA LEU A 87 18.35 -3.32 -15.43
C LEU A 87 17.05 -2.98 -14.72
N HIS A 88 16.54 -3.91 -13.93
CA HIS A 88 15.35 -3.74 -13.13
C HIS A 88 15.47 -2.53 -12.19
N ASN A 89 16.56 -2.50 -11.41
CA ASN A 89 16.85 -1.43 -10.45
C ASN A 89 17.12 -0.09 -11.16
N SER A 90 17.98 -0.09 -12.18
CA SER A 90 18.29 1.13 -12.93
C SER A 90 17.07 1.72 -13.64
N SER A 91 16.14 0.88 -14.10
CA SER A 91 14.88 1.35 -14.68
C SER A 91 13.94 1.96 -13.65
N SER A 92 13.85 1.35 -12.46
CA SER A 92 13.12 1.94 -11.34
C SER A 92 13.70 3.30 -10.95
N GLU A 93 15.02 3.43 -10.87
CA GLU A 93 15.71 4.68 -10.58
C GLU A 93 15.50 5.74 -11.65
N PHE A 94 15.56 5.36 -12.93
CA PHE A 94 15.24 6.24 -14.06
C PHE A 94 13.84 6.84 -13.92
N TRP A 95 12.82 6.00 -13.71
CA TRP A 95 11.45 6.48 -13.52
C TRP A 95 11.30 7.36 -12.28
N CYS A 96 11.88 6.96 -11.14
CA CYS A 96 11.85 7.79 -9.94
C CYS A 96 12.52 9.14 -10.18
N ALA A 97 13.65 9.21 -10.89
CA ALA A 97 14.37 10.44 -11.19
C ALA A 97 13.55 11.39 -12.06
N ILE A 98 13.05 10.93 -13.21
CA ILE A 98 12.33 11.79 -14.16
C ILE A 98 10.97 12.25 -13.62
N LEU A 99 10.36 11.50 -12.69
CA LEU A 99 9.12 11.89 -12.02
C LEU A 99 9.41 12.83 -10.82
N SER A 100 10.52 12.66 -10.10
CA SER A 100 10.84 13.42 -8.89
C SER A 100 11.62 14.73 -9.13
N SER A 101 11.83 15.13 -10.39
CA SER A 101 12.77 16.18 -10.83
C SER A 101 12.49 17.61 -10.33
N GLU A 102 11.59 17.79 -9.38
CA GLU A 102 11.19 19.11 -8.88
C GLU A 102 11.79 19.47 -7.52
N LYS A 103 12.53 18.56 -6.88
CA LYS A 103 13.17 18.85 -5.59
C LYS A 103 14.39 19.77 -5.71
N GLU A 104 14.90 19.99 -6.92
CA GLU A 104 16.03 20.89 -7.17
C GLU A 104 15.55 22.11 -7.99
N VAL A 105 15.82 23.30 -7.47
CA VAL A 105 15.26 24.60 -7.88
C VAL A 105 15.56 24.99 -9.34
N ASP A 106 16.40 24.22 -10.06
CA ASP A 106 16.88 24.54 -11.40
C ASP A 106 16.68 23.42 -12.45
N GLN A 107 15.99 22.32 -12.12
CA GLN A 107 15.82 21.20 -13.07
C GLN A 107 14.60 21.41 -13.99
N ALA A 108 14.84 21.42 -15.30
CA ALA A 108 13.80 21.55 -16.31
C ALA A 108 12.81 20.36 -16.25
N LEU A 109 11.51 20.66 -16.33
CA LEU A 109 10.46 19.65 -16.41
C LEU A 109 10.67 18.76 -17.64
N VAL A 110 10.83 17.47 -17.40
CA VAL A 110 10.94 16.48 -18.47
C VAL A 110 9.54 16.18 -19.01
N LYS A 111 9.29 16.49 -20.27
CA LYS A 111 8.08 16.03 -20.98
C LYS A 111 8.18 14.52 -21.20
N ILE A 112 7.15 13.77 -20.82
CA ILE A 112 7.10 12.32 -21.07
C ILE A 112 5.92 12.04 -22.00
N ASP A 113 6.18 11.44 -23.16
CA ASP A 113 5.15 11.21 -24.19
C ASP A 113 4.17 10.09 -23.83
N TRP A 114 4.55 9.21 -22.90
CA TRP A 114 3.73 8.06 -22.52
C TRP A 114 3.85 7.74 -21.03
N PHE A 115 2.72 7.40 -20.42
CA PHE A 115 2.62 6.95 -19.05
C PHE A 115 1.86 5.62 -19.01
N PRO A 116 2.21 4.71 -18.10
CA PRO A 116 1.46 3.49 -17.92
C PRO A 116 0.08 3.77 -17.35
N GLU A 117 -0.88 2.92 -17.72
CA GLU A 117 -2.21 2.92 -17.10
C GLU A 117 -2.19 2.08 -15.81
N TYR A 118 -3.14 2.32 -14.92
CA TYR A 118 -3.33 1.49 -13.72
C TYR A 118 -3.41 -0.01 -14.07
N MET A 119 -4.08 -0.35 -15.18
CA MET A 119 -4.23 -1.73 -15.63
C MET A 119 -2.89 -2.39 -15.97
N ASP A 120 -1.87 -1.64 -16.39
CA ASP A 120 -0.54 -2.19 -16.65
C ASP A 120 0.17 -2.56 -15.35
N LEU A 121 0.05 -1.71 -14.32
CA LEU A 121 0.57 -1.99 -12.98
C LEU A 121 -0.13 -3.19 -12.32
N ARG A 122 -1.46 -3.27 -12.46
CA ARG A 122 -2.25 -4.39 -11.94
C ARG A 122 -1.89 -5.70 -12.64
N ARG A 123 -1.77 -5.68 -13.97
CA ARG A 123 -1.37 -6.85 -14.78
C ARG A 123 0.01 -7.36 -14.39
N ALA A 124 0.93 -6.46 -14.03
CA ALA A 124 2.25 -6.85 -13.53
C ALA A 124 2.11 -7.68 -12.26
N LEU A 125 1.39 -7.19 -11.25
CA LEU A 125 1.14 -7.95 -10.02
C LEU A 125 0.48 -9.31 -10.32
N ASP A 126 -0.55 -9.33 -11.17
CA ASP A 126 -1.21 -10.58 -11.58
C ASP A 126 -0.27 -11.57 -12.29
N SER A 127 0.75 -11.08 -12.99
CA SER A 127 1.74 -11.90 -13.70
C SER A 127 2.74 -12.54 -12.75
N TYR A 128 3.07 -11.85 -11.66
CA TYR A 128 3.93 -12.34 -10.60
C TYR A 128 3.22 -13.21 -9.56
N GLY A 129 1.94 -13.55 -9.78
CA GLY A 129 1.20 -14.44 -8.90
C GLY A 129 0.55 -13.76 -7.68
N PHE A 130 0.56 -12.42 -7.63
CA PHE A 130 -0.15 -11.67 -6.61
C PHE A 130 -1.65 -11.77 -6.86
N LEU A 131 -2.32 -12.71 -6.19
CA LEU A 131 -3.76 -12.82 -6.23
C LEU A 131 -4.37 -11.95 -5.14
N PHE A 132 -4.95 -10.82 -5.56
CA PHE A 132 -5.92 -10.08 -4.75
C PHE A 132 -7.34 -10.65 -4.90
N LYS A 133 -7.48 -11.89 -5.41
CA LYS A 133 -8.75 -12.63 -5.47
C LYS A 133 -8.97 -13.36 -4.15
N PHE A 134 -9.86 -12.81 -3.35
CA PHE A 134 -10.26 -13.35 -2.06
C PHE A 134 -11.35 -14.41 -2.22
N SER A 135 -10.97 -15.67 -2.49
CA SER A 135 -11.88 -16.81 -2.34
C SER A 135 -11.53 -17.62 -1.09
N SER A 136 -12.57 -18.14 -0.42
CA SER A 136 -12.48 -18.80 0.88
C SER A 136 -12.10 -20.29 0.82
N SER A 137 -11.42 -20.78 -0.23
CA SER A 137 -11.21 -22.23 -0.38
C SER A 137 -10.02 -22.66 -1.25
N ALA A 138 -8.84 -22.06 -1.10
CA ALA A 138 -7.63 -22.63 -1.69
C ALA A 138 -6.78 -23.29 -0.60
N GLU A 139 -6.64 -24.61 -0.66
CA GLU A 139 -5.65 -25.35 0.11
C GLU A 139 -4.24 -24.91 -0.31
N PRO A 140 -3.29 -24.82 0.63
CA PRO A 140 -1.91 -24.49 0.32
C PRO A 140 -1.27 -25.68 -0.42
N ASN A 141 -1.00 -25.52 -1.71
CA ASN A 141 -0.13 -26.45 -2.42
C ASN A 141 1.31 -26.18 -1.97
N ASN A 142 1.86 -27.09 -1.16
CA ASN A 142 3.30 -27.15 -0.88
C ASN A 142 4.02 -27.59 -2.15
N LEU A 143 4.65 -26.65 -2.85
CA LEU A 143 5.72 -26.94 -3.79
C LEU A 143 6.93 -26.12 -3.35
N ASP A 144 7.92 -26.80 -2.77
CA ASP A 144 9.24 -26.23 -2.51
C ASP A 144 9.78 -25.64 -3.83
N SER A 145 9.90 -24.31 -3.89
CA SER A 145 10.67 -23.63 -4.93
C SER A 145 11.72 -22.73 -4.28
N ASP A 146 12.97 -22.87 -4.75
CA ASP A 146 14.20 -22.32 -4.19
C ASP A 146 14.36 -20.78 -4.33
N ILE A 147 13.27 -20.00 -4.30
CA ILE A 147 13.33 -18.54 -4.30
C ILE A 147 12.69 -18.03 -3.01
N GLU A 148 13.44 -18.12 -1.92
CA GLU A 148 13.10 -17.53 -0.62
C GLU A 148 13.18 -16.00 -0.70
N GLY A 149 12.13 -15.36 -1.21
CA GLY A 149 12.01 -13.90 -1.17
C GLY A 149 10.82 -13.36 -1.97
N PRO A 150 10.31 -12.17 -1.61
CA PRO A 150 9.30 -11.50 -2.42
C PRO A 150 9.86 -11.25 -3.82
N PRO A 151 9.06 -11.42 -4.90
CA PRO A 151 9.50 -11.14 -6.25
C PRO A 151 10.18 -9.76 -6.34
N GLN A 152 11.41 -9.69 -6.89
CA GLN A 152 12.24 -8.47 -6.88
C GLN A 152 11.49 -7.25 -7.46
N ASN A 153 10.55 -7.50 -8.38
CA ASN A 153 9.73 -6.48 -9.01
C ASN A 153 8.78 -5.72 -8.09
N ILE A 154 8.43 -6.27 -6.92
CA ILE A 154 7.54 -5.56 -6.00
C ILE A 154 8.18 -4.28 -5.47
N ARG A 155 9.51 -4.25 -5.29
CA ARG A 155 10.22 -3.05 -4.81
C ARG A 155 10.13 -1.93 -5.83
N ALA A 156 10.42 -2.23 -7.09
CA ALA A 156 10.31 -1.26 -8.17
C ALA A 156 8.86 -0.82 -8.38
N TRP A 157 7.89 -1.74 -8.29
CA TRP A 157 6.47 -1.42 -8.36
C TRP A 157 6.06 -0.42 -7.28
N ILE A 158 6.43 -0.65 -6.01
CA ILE A 158 6.11 0.25 -4.89
C ILE A 158 6.77 1.62 -5.08
N ARG A 159 8.04 1.65 -5.48
CA ARG A 159 8.78 2.90 -5.76
C ARG A 159 8.14 3.70 -6.89
N PHE A 160 7.75 3.03 -7.96
CA PHE A 160 7.09 3.65 -9.10
C PHE A 160 5.73 4.23 -8.72
N VAL A 161 4.90 3.46 -8.03
CA VAL A 161 3.60 3.94 -7.51
C VAL A 161 3.78 5.17 -6.61
N SER A 162 4.76 5.14 -5.72
CA SER A 162 5.10 6.29 -4.86
C SER A 162 5.46 7.52 -5.69
N ALA A 163 6.33 7.37 -6.70
CA ALA A 163 6.73 8.46 -7.60
C ALA A 163 5.54 9.02 -8.39
N CYS A 164 4.64 8.17 -8.90
CA CYS A 164 3.42 8.58 -9.58
C CYS A 164 2.49 9.39 -8.67
N CYS A 165 2.38 9.02 -7.39
CA CYS A 165 1.53 9.72 -6.45
C CYS A 165 2.08 11.11 -6.11
N LEU A 166 3.41 11.27 -6.02
CA LEU A 166 4.05 12.56 -5.72
C LEU A 166 3.81 13.63 -6.81
N ILE A 167 3.57 13.23 -8.06
CA ILE A 167 3.41 14.18 -9.18
C ILE A 167 1.97 14.55 -9.50
N ARG A 168 1.00 14.16 -8.66
CA ARG A 168 -0.44 14.39 -8.93
C ARG A 168 -0.77 15.83 -9.28
N SER A 169 -0.15 16.79 -8.59
CA SER A 169 -0.37 18.23 -8.80
C SER A 169 -0.13 18.67 -10.25
N LYS A 170 0.75 17.98 -10.97
CA LYS A 170 1.01 18.18 -12.40
C LYS A 170 0.15 17.28 -13.27
N LYS A 171 0.10 16.01 -12.89
CA LYS A 171 -0.56 14.96 -13.66
C LYS A 171 -1.10 13.90 -12.72
N ALA A 172 -2.43 13.84 -12.62
CA ALA A 172 -3.12 12.73 -11.99
C ALA A 172 -2.99 11.49 -12.90
N ILE A 173 -2.07 10.59 -12.55
CA ILE A 173 -1.89 9.31 -13.27
C ILE A 173 -3.03 8.35 -12.96
N PHE A 174 -3.47 8.33 -11.70
CA PHE A 174 -4.55 7.47 -11.23
C PHE A 174 -5.84 8.27 -11.06
N SER A 175 -6.96 7.72 -11.49
CA SER A 175 -8.26 8.16 -11.01
C SER A 175 -8.39 7.91 -9.50
N THR A 176 -9.39 8.53 -8.89
CA THR A 176 -9.67 8.36 -7.45
C THR A 176 -9.91 6.90 -7.10
N VAL A 177 -10.70 6.17 -7.91
CA VAL A 177 -11.01 4.75 -7.70
C VAL A 177 -9.76 3.88 -7.84
N GLU A 178 -8.91 4.14 -8.83
CA GLU A 178 -7.65 3.38 -8.99
C GLU A 178 -6.70 3.62 -7.83
N ALA A 179 -6.65 4.84 -7.29
CA ALA A 179 -5.86 5.15 -6.10
C ALA A 179 -6.41 4.43 -4.85
N GLU A 180 -7.74 4.32 -4.71
CA GLU A 180 -8.37 3.51 -3.65
C GLU A 180 -7.93 2.05 -3.74
N GLU A 181 -7.99 1.44 -4.94
CA GLU A 181 -7.53 0.06 -5.16
C GLU A 181 -6.03 -0.13 -4.84
N ILE A 182 -5.19 0.88 -5.13
CA ILE A 182 -3.77 0.85 -4.79
C ILE A 182 -3.57 0.87 -3.26
N VAL A 183 -4.31 1.69 -2.50
CA VAL A 183 -4.24 1.69 -1.03
C VAL A 183 -4.54 0.29 -0.48
N GLU A 184 -5.58 -0.36 -1.02
CA GLU A 184 -5.96 -1.71 -0.65
C GLU A 184 -4.84 -2.71 -0.93
N ILE A 185 -4.22 -2.65 -2.12
CA ILE A 185 -3.07 -3.48 -2.49
C ILE A 185 -1.92 -3.31 -1.48
N ILE A 186 -1.56 -2.08 -1.14
CA ILE A 186 -0.48 -1.81 -0.18
C ILE A 186 -0.81 -2.42 1.20
N ILE A 187 -2.05 -2.30 1.68
CA ILE A 187 -2.49 -2.92 2.93
C ILE A 187 -2.41 -4.45 2.84
N CYS A 188 -2.77 -5.05 1.70
CA CYS A 188 -2.60 -6.49 1.50
C CYS A 188 -1.12 -6.90 1.59
N LEU A 189 -0.20 -6.12 1.02
CA LEU A 189 1.23 -6.39 1.09
C LEU A 189 1.77 -6.33 2.53
N PHE A 190 1.26 -5.41 3.36
CA PHE A 190 1.61 -5.36 4.79
C PHE A 190 1.22 -6.64 5.57
N LEU A 191 0.14 -7.29 5.16
CA LEU A 191 -0.39 -8.47 5.84
C LEU A 191 0.33 -9.76 5.47
N ASP A 192 1.07 -9.76 4.37
CA ASP A 192 1.85 -10.89 3.92
C ASP A 192 3.27 -10.86 4.51
N ARG A 193 3.63 -11.96 5.18
CA ARG A 193 4.90 -12.09 5.92
C ARG A 193 6.11 -12.03 5.00
N GLN A 194 5.96 -12.38 3.71
CA GLN A 194 7.07 -12.33 2.75
C GLN A 194 7.58 -10.91 2.52
N PHE A 195 6.76 -9.87 2.78
CA PHE A 195 7.14 -8.47 2.57
C PHE A 195 7.57 -7.75 3.85
N GLN A 196 7.81 -8.45 4.96
CA GLN A 196 8.30 -7.83 6.20
C GLN A 196 9.61 -7.04 6.01
N GLY A 197 10.49 -7.48 5.12
CA GLY A 197 11.71 -6.76 4.77
C GLY A 197 11.48 -5.42 4.04
N LEU A 198 10.25 -5.13 3.62
CA LEU A 198 9.87 -3.94 2.85
C LEU A 198 9.04 -2.94 3.65
N LEU A 199 8.90 -3.11 4.98
CA LEU A 199 8.02 -2.28 5.81
C LEU A 199 8.30 -0.78 5.68
N VAL A 200 9.56 -0.36 5.62
CA VAL A 200 9.91 1.06 5.44
C VAL A 200 9.38 1.57 4.10
N LEU A 201 9.64 0.83 3.02
CA LEU A 201 9.19 1.20 1.68
C LEU A 201 7.66 1.22 1.55
N LEU A 202 6.98 0.27 2.20
CA LEU A 202 5.52 0.22 2.24
C LEU A 202 4.93 1.38 3.06
N ASN A 203 5.55 1.76 4.18
CA ASN A 203 5.12 2.91 4.98
C ASN A 203 5.27 4.21 4.21
N ASP A 204 6.42 4.43 3.56
CA ASP A 204 6.67 5.60 2.72
C ASP A 204 5.62 5.67 1.59
N CYS A 205 5.37 4.53 0.93
CA CYS A 205 4.34 4.45 -0.12
C CYS A 205 2.94 4.74 0.42
N MET A 206 2.59 4.20 1.59
CA MET A 206 1.28 4.40 2.24
C MET A 206 1.06 5.88 2.55
N GLU A 207 2.07 6.56 3.08
CA GLU A 207 2.00 7.99 3.38
C GLU A 207 1.77 8.80 2.11
N VAL A 208 2.49 8.50 1.03
CA VAL A 208 2.36 9.21 -0.23
C VAL A 208 1.00 8.95 -0.90
N ILE A 209 0.52 7.71 -0.96
CA ILE A 209 -0.77 7.39 -1.61
C ILE A 209 -1.96 7.97 -0.84
N VAL A 210 -1.92 8.01 0.49
CA VAL A 210 -2.97 8.66 1.28
C VAL A 210 -2.97 10.19 1.06
N ASN A 211 -1.79 10.77 0.82
CA ASN A 211 -1.64 12.17 0.44
C ASN A 211 -1.94 12.46 -1.04
N TYR A 212 -2.14 11.42 -1.86
CA TYR A 212 -2.57 11.57 -3.25
C TYR A 212 -3.95 12.23 -3.34
N PHE A 213 -4.90 11.82 -2.51
CA PHE A 213 -6.27 12.32 -2.60
C PHE A 213 -6.32 13.83 -2.33
N THR A 214 -7.20 14.57 -3.02
CA THR A 214 -7.54 15.93 -2.58
C THR A 214 -8.35 15.88 -1.30
N ASP A 215 -8.43 16.99 -0.56
CA ASP A 215 -9.25 17.04 0.66
C ASP A 215 -10.73 16.74 0.40
N GLN A 216 -11.24 17.10 -0.79
CA GLN A 216 -12.61 16.81 -1.20
C GLN A 216 -12.83 15.31 -1.49
N GLU A 217 -11.87 14.64 -2.11
CA GLU A 217 -11.96 13.20 -2.41
C GLU A 217 -11.75 12.36 -1.15
N TRP A 218 -10.83 12.79 -0.28
CA TRP A 218 -10.32 11.98 0.82
C TRP A 218 -11.42 11.48 1.77
N CYS A 219 -12.40 12.31 2.12
CA CYS A 219 -13.48 11.90 3.03
C CYS A 219 -14.25 10.68 2.51
N SER A 220 -14.66 10.70 1.24
CA SER A 220 -15.40 9.60 0.61
C SER A 220 -14.49 8.40 0.35
N SER A 221 -13.27 8.64 -0.16
CA SER A 221 -12.31 7.57 -0.47
C SER A 221 -11.85 6.81 0.76
N CYS A 222 -11.59 7.52 1.87
CA CYS A 222 -11.25 6.91 3.15
C CYS A 222 -12.34 5.94 3.63
N GLU A 223 -13.61 6.34 3.52
CA GLU A 223 -14.75 5.49 3.88
C GLU A 223 -14.90 4.29 2.94
N ASN A 224 -14.75 4.48 1.63
CA ASN A 224 -14.83 3.40 0.64
C ASN A 224 -13.75 2.34 0.85
N VAL A 225 -12.50 2.78 0.98
CA VAL A 225 -11.35 1.90 1.27
C VAL A 225 -11.58 1.16 2.59
N ALA A 226 -12.02 1.86 3.63
CA ALA A 226 -12.30 1.23 4.92
C ALA A 226 -13.38 0.15 4.86
N LYS A 227 -14.51 0.42 4.17
CA LYS A 227 -15.59 -0.56 3.95
C LYS A 227 -15.07 -1.80 3.24
N PHE A 228 -14.30 -1.58 2.18
CA PHE A 228 -13.79 -2.65 1.36
C PHE A 228 -12.80 -3.54 2.12
N ILE A 229 -11.88 -2.94 2.88
CA ILE A 229 -10.95 -3.67 3.74
C ILE A 229 -11.71 -4.47 4.80
N ALA A 230 -12.66 -3.83 5.49
CA ALA A 230 -13.45 -4.48 6.54
C ALA A 230 -14.24 -5.68 6.02
N CYS A 231 -14.79 -5.62 4.80
CA CYS A 231 -15.48 -6.76 4.17
C CYS A 231 -14.55 -7.94 3.84
N ARG A 232 -13.23 -7.72 3.81
CA ARG A 232 -12.24 -8.71 3.32
C ARG A 232 -11.39 -9.30 4.42
N VAL A 233 -11.24 -8.62 5.54
CA VAL A 233 -10.41 -9.06 6.64
C VAL A 233 -11.18 -10.01 7.55
N SER A 234 -10.54 -11.12 7.93
CA SER A 234 -11.11 -12.05 8.91
C SER A 234 -11.30 -11.37 10.26
N LYS A 235 -12.39 -11.72 10.96
CA LYS A 235 -12.72 -11.21 12.31
C LYS A 235 -11.85 -11.87 13.41
N ASP A 236 -10.58 -12.06 13.12
CA ASP A 236 -9.55 -12.63 13.99
C ASP A 236 -8.40 -11.64 14.18
N LEU A 237 -7.24 -12.07 14.68
CA LEU A 237 -6.09 -11.18 14.88
C LEU A 237 -5.59 -10.49 13.60
N ASN A 238 -5.99 -10.91 12.39
CA ASN A 238 -5.60 -10.22 11.16
C ASN A 238 -6.25 -8.84 11.04
N CYS A 239 -7.43 -8.61 11.64
CA CYS A 239 -8.02 -7.27 11.66
C CYS A 239 -7.18 -6.29 12.48
N ILE A 240 -6.59 -6.76 13.58
CA ILE A 240 -5.65 -5.95 14.37
C ILE A 240 -4.41 -5.62 13.52
N ARG A 241 -3.81 -6.61 12.85
CA ARG A 241 -2.64 -6.39 11.99
C ARG A 241 -2.90 -5.39 10.86
N THR A 242 -4.11 -5.43 10.30
CA THR A 242 -4.54 -4.52 9.21
C THR A 242 -4.56 -3.07 9.69
N ILE A 243 -4.92 -2.84 10.95
CA ILE A 243 -4.99 -1.50 11.54
C ILE A 243 -3.60 -1.06 11.99
N GLU A 244 -2.85 -1.97 12.62
CA GLU A 244 -1.50 -1.70 13.12
C GLU A 244 -0.50 -1.37 12.00
N CYS A 245 -0.71 -1.87 10.77
CA CYS A 245 0.14 -1.52 9.64
C CYS A 245 -0.11 -0.12 9.07
N ILE A 246 -1.22 0.52 9.42
CA ILE A 246 -1.50 1.90 9.00
C ILE A 246 -0.82 2.85 9.98
N SER A 247 0.09 3.68 9.47
CA SER A 247 0.92 4.60 10.26
C SER A 247 0.09 5.59 11.10
N GLU A 248 0.61 5.95 12.28
CA GLU A 248 0.06 7.00 13.13
C GLU A 248 0.75 8.36 12.89
N ALA A 249 1.62 8.47 11.89
CA ALA A 249 2.42 9.68 11.65
C ALA A 249 1.59 10.86 11.08
N SER A 250 0.70 10.60 10.12
CA SER A 250 -0.08 11.65 9.43
C SER A 250 -1.54 11.66 9.84
N SER A 251 -2.18 12.84 9.77
CA SER A 251 -3.61 13.02 10.08
C SER A 251 -4.51 12.15 9.21
N ARG A 252 -4.19 12.01 7.92
CA ARG A 252 -4.96 11.17 7.01
C ARG A 252 -4.75 9.68 7.26
N CYS A 253 -3.53 9.22 7.56
CA CYS A 253 -3.33 7.81 7.95
C CYS A 253 -4.09 7.48 9.25
N LYS A 254 -4.09 8.39 10.22
CA LYS A 254 -4.92 8.33 11.43
C LYS A 254 -6.43 8.21 11.14
N GLN A 255 -6.93 9.01 10.20
CA GLN A 255 -8.32 8.93 9.76
C GLN A 255 -8.64 7.58 9.09
N LEU A 256 -7.78 7.11 8.19
CA LEU A 256 -7.92 5.80 7.55
C LEU A 256 -7.93 4.67 8.57
N ARG A 257 -6.99 4.71 9.53
CA ARG A 257 -6.89 3.75 10.61
C ARG A 257 -8.16 3.69 11.45
N SER A 258 -8.70 4.85 11.84
CA SER A 258 -9.96 4.97 12.56
C SER A 258 -11.15 4.45 11.74
N ALA A 259 -11.23 4.79 10.44
CA ALA A 259 -12.28 4.34 9.55
C ALA A 259 -12.26 2.82 9.34
N VAL A 260 -11.09 2.22 9.10
CA VAL A 260 -10.92 0.76 8.95
C VAL A 260 -11.35 0.05 10.24
N ALA A 261 -10.95 0.57 11.40
CA ALA A 261 -11.34 0.02 12.69
C ALA A 261 -12.86 0.07 12.91
N TYR A 262 -13.50 1.21 12.57
CA TYR A 262 -14.95 1.38 12.65
C TYR A 262 -15.71 0.43 11.74
N GLN A 263 -15.33 0.33 10.47
CA GLN A 263 -16.00 -0.54 9.51
C GLN A 263 -15.82 -2.02 9.88
N THR A 264 -14.65 -2.38 10.42
CA THR A 264 -14.41 -3.73 10.95
C THR A 264 -15.30 -4.01 12.15
N LEU A 265 -15.47 -3.06 13.07
CA LEU A 265 -16.40 -3.18 14.20
C LEU A 265 -17.84 -3.37 13.74
N LEU A 266 -18.32 -2.56 12.80
CA LEU A 266 -19.67 -2.71 12.24
C LEU A 266 -19.89 -4.13 11.72
N SER A 267 -18.91 -4.70 11.02
CA SER A 267 -19.00 -6.09 10.54
C SER A 267 -19.07 -7.13 11.68
N CYS A 268 -18.58 -6.80 12.88
CA CYS A 268 -18.54 -7.69 14.03
C CYS A 268 -19.86 -7.76 14.81
N PHE A 269 -20.83 -6.86 14.55
CA PHE A 269 -22.13 -6.83 15.22
C PHE A 269 -23.28 -6.92 14.20
N ASP A 270 -24.17 -7.91 14.37
CA ASP A 270 -25.32 -8.06 13.50
C ASP A 270 -26.42 -7.07 13.89
N GLY A 271 -26.99 -6.36 12.91
CA GLY A 271 -28.11 -5.43 13.12
C GLY A 271 -27.74 -4.08 13.75
N VAL A 272 -26.45 -3.76 13.80
CA VAL A 272 -25.93 -2.48 14.30
C VAL A 272 -25.54 -1.58 13.13
N TYR A 273 -25.97 -0.32 13.17
CA TYR A 273 -25.80 0.65 12.07
C TYR A 273 -25.06 1.92 12.50
N SER A 274 -24.76 2.08 13.79
CA SER A 274 -24.09 3.28 14.31
C SER A 274 -23.04 2.97 15.37
N GLY A 275 -22.11 3.90 15.57
CA GLY A 275 -21.09 3.83 16.61
C GLY A 275 -21.65 3.79 18.03
N GLU A 276 -22.73 4.53 18.30
CA GLU A 276 -23.40 4.51 19.61
C GLU A 276 -24.01 3.14 19.92
N GLU A 277 -24.60 2.48 18.93
CA GLU A 277 -25.12 1.13 19.06
C GLU A 277 -24.01 0.11 19.32
N ILE A 278 -22.87 0.21 18.62
CA ILE A 278 -21.68 -0.64 18.90
C ILE A 278 -21.27 -0.50 20.36
N LEU A 279 -21.09 0.74 20.83
CA LEU A 279 -20.64 0.99 22.21
C LEU A 279 -21.68 0.54 23.24
N ARG A 280 -22.97 0.72 22.96
CA ARG A 280 -24.05 0.21 23.80
C ARG A 280 -23.96 -1.31 23.93
N SER A 281 -23.88 -2.03 22.81
CA SER A 281 -23.70 -3.49 22.81
C SER A 281 -22.44 -3.93 23.56
N LEU A 282 -21.34 -3.20 23.46
CA LEU A 282 -20.11 -3.48 24.19
C LEU A 282 -20.26 -3.27 25.71
N THR A 283 -21.00 -2.24 26.13
CA THR A 283 -21.22 -1.95 27.56
C THR A 283 -22.15 -2.94 28.24
N GLU A 284 -23.05 -3.58 27.48
CA GLU A 284 -24.04 -4.56 27.97
C GLU A 284 -23.48 -5.98 28.12
N ILE A 285 -22.23 -6.22 27.75
CA ILE A 285 -21.59 -7.54 27.85
C ILE A 285 -21.52 -8.02 29.30
N ASN A 286 -22.08 -9.20 29.56
CA ASN A 286 -21.97 -9.85 30.86
C ASN A 286 -20.68 -10.67 31.00
N PHE A 287 -19.65 -10.08 31.61
CA PHE A 287 -18.34 -10.75 31.80
C PHE A 287 -18.39 -11.98 32.72
N LYS A 288 -19.44 -12.13 33.55
CA LYS A 288 -19.59 -13.29 34.45
C LYS A 288 -20.16 -14.51 33.72
N ASP A 289 -20.77 -14.32 32.56
CA ASP A 289 -21.26 -15.44 31.75
C ASP A 289 -20.09 -16.30 31.29
N ASN A 290 -20.22 -17.61 31.44
CA ASN A 290 -19.25 -18.59 30.96
C ASN A 290 -19.14 -18.59 29.43
N SER A 291 -20.19 -18.15 28.72
CA SER A 291 -20.22 -18.01 27.26
C SER A 291 -19.44 -16.79 26.74
N CYS A 292 -19.02 -15.87 27.63
CA CYS A 292 -18.30 -14.65 27.25
C CYS A 292 -16.92 -14.97 26.63
N ASP A 293 -16.75 -14.59 25.36
CA ASP A 293 -15.52 -14.77 24.61
C ASP A 293 -14.57 -13.57 24.76
N PHE A 294 -13.58 -13.71 25.64
CA PHE A 294 -12.56 -12.68 25.88
C PHE A 294 -11.59 -12.50 24.72
N TYR A 295 -11.44 -13.48 23.84
CA TYR A 295 -10.61 -13.33 22.65
C TYR A 295 -11.27 -12.36 21.67
N ARG A 296 -12.56 -12.57 21.36
CA ARG A 296 -13.34 -11.63 20.54
C ARG A 296 -13.45 -10.26 21.22
N MET A 297 -13.56 -10.24 22.54
CA MET A 297 -13.59 -8.99 23.30
C MET A 297 -12.27 -8.22 23.25
N TYR A 298 -11.13 -8.90 23.25
CA TYR A 298 -9.83 -8.27 23.05
C TYR A 298 -9.74 -7.63 21.66
N ILE A 299 -10.21 -8.33 20.62
CA ILE A 299 -10.29 -7.78 19.27
C ILE A 299 -11.15 -6.52 19.26
N ASN A 300 -12.39 -6.61 19.76
CA ASN A 300 -13.30 -5.48 19.83
C ASN A 300 -12.68 -4.29 20.59
N LEU A 301 -12.03 -4.54 21.73
CA LEU A 301 -11.36 -3.49 22.50
C LEU A 301 -10.29 -2.76 21.67
N VAL A 302 -9.43 -3.50 20.97
CA VAL A 302 -8.38 -2.91 20.12
C VAL A 302 -8.98 -2.14 18.95
N LEU A 303 -10.04 -2.67 18.33
CA LEU A 303 -10.74 -1.97 17.25
C LEU A 303 -11.39 -0.68 17.76
N THR A 304 -12.07 -0.72 18.91
CA THR A 304 -12.74 0.46 19.48
C THR A 304 -11.73 1.53 19.90
N GLU A 305 -10.60 1.14 20.48
CA GLU A 305 -9.47 2.03 20.76
C GLU A 305 -9.01 2.76 19.50
N ASN A 306 -8.72 2.01 18.41
CA ASN A 306 -8.21 2.61 17.18
C ASN A 306 -9.27 3.47 16.47
N TRP A 307 -10.55 3.10 16.55
CA TRP A 307 -11.64 3.90 16.04
C TRP A 307 -11.75 5.24 16.78
N VAL A 308 -11.83 5.21 18.11
CA VAL A 308 -12.11 6.41 18.92
C VAL A 308 -10.88 7.31 19.04
N LEU A 309 -9.69 6.75 19.27
CA LEU A 309 -8.50 7.52 19.64
C LEU A 309 -7.60 7.90 18.46
N SER A 310 -7.71 7.23 17.31
CA SER A 310 -6.83 7.60 16.17
C SER A 310 -7.29 8.88 15.48
N ASN A 311 -8.58 9.22 15.53
CA ASN A 311 -9.14 10.38 14.82
C ASN A 311 -9.64 11.44 15.81
N SER A 312 -9.02 12.63 15.78
CA SER A 312 -9.35 13.74 16.67
C SER A 312 -10.82 14.16 16.58
N LEU A 313 -11.43 14.08 15.39
CA LEU A 313 -12.84 14.44 15.21
C LEU A 313 -13.80 13.53 16.00
N ILE A 314 -13.40 12.28 16.25
CA ILE A 314 -14.19 11.29 16.99
C ILE A 314 -13.85 11.37 18.47
N GLU A 315 -12.58 11.60 18.79
CA GLU A 315 -12.13 11.90 20.15
C GLU A 315 -12.89 13.11 20.74
N ASP A 316 -13.15 14.12 19.92
CA ASP A 316 -13.88 15.33 20.31
C ASP A 316 -15.42 15.13 20.39
N ASN A 317 -15.95 13.94 20.08
CA ASN A 317 -17.37 13.63 20.26
C ASN A 317 -17.62 13.16 21.71
N PRO A 318 -18.24 14.01 22.57
CA PRO A 318 -18.34 13.73 23.99
C PRO A 318 -19.19 12.49 24.30
N VAL A 319 -20.20 12.20 23.49
CA VAL A 319 -21.10 11.05 23.70
C VAL A 319 -20.36 9.74 23.44
N ILE A 320 -19.68 9.66 22.29
CA ILE A 320 -18.90 8.46 21.91
C ILE A 320 -17.76 8.24 22.92
N TYR A 321 -17.06 9.30 23.32
CA TYR A 321 -15.96 9.21 24.26
C TYR A 321 -16.41 8.77 25.67
N GLU A 322 -17.56 9.28 26.16
CA GLU A 322 -18.11 8.87 27.45
C GLU A 322 -18.53 7.39 27.45
N MET A 323 -19.21 6.94 26.39
CA MET A 323 -19.60 5.52 26.25
C MET A 323 -18.38 4.60 26.12
N PHE A 324 -17.34 5.03 25.40
CA PHE A 324 -16.07 4.30 25.33
C PHE A 324 -15.39 4.23 26.71
N SER A 325 -15.33 5.33 27.44
CA SER A 325 -14.78 5.38 28.80
C SER A 325 -15.54 4.45 29.75
N LEU A 326 -16.88 4.38 29.63
CA LEU A 326 -17.71 3.43 30.39
C LEU A 326 -17.36 1.98 30.03
N TYR A 327 -17.24 1.66 28.75
CA TYR A 327 -16.83 0.32 28.29
C TYR A 327 -15.46 -0.08 28.84
N LEU A 328 -14.48 0.83 28.83
CA LEU A 328 -13.16 0.58 29.42
C LEU A 328 -13.26 0.33 30.93
N ARG A 329 -14.05 1.12 31.68
CA ARG A 329 -14.27 0.91 33.13
C ARG A 329 -14.88 -0.45 33.40
N HIS A 330 -15.87 -0.85 32.63
CA HIS A 330 -16.47 -2.19 32.73
C HIS A 330 -15.43 -3.28 32.51
N CYS A 331 -14.64 -3.21 31.44
CA CYS A 331 -13.56 -4.18 31.17
C CYS A 331 -12.51 -4.23 32.28
N SER A 332 -12.13 -3.07 32.84
CA SER A 332 -11.11 -2.99 33.87
C SER A 332 -11.58 -3.48 35.24
N THR A 333 -12.85 -3.28 35.59
CA THR A 333 -13.36 -3.48 36.97
C THR A 333 -14.22 -4.73 37.12
N LEU A 334 -14.99 -5.11 36.09
CA LEU A 334 -15.93 -6.22 36.18
C LEU A 334 -15.31 -7.57 35.79
N ILE A 335 -14.16 -7.57 35.11
CA ILE A 335 -13.36 -8.77 34.89
C ILE A 335 -12.53 -9.04 36.15
N SER A 336 -12.83 -10.14 36.87
CA SER A 336 -12.07 -10.52 38.07
C SER A 336 -10.57 -10.70 37.77
N ALA A 337 -9.72 -10.25 38.68
CA ALA A 337 -8.27 -10.51 38.64
C ALA A 337 -7.93 -12.01 38.70
N THR A 338 -8.82 -12.82 39.28
CA THR A 338 -8.71 -14.28 39.36
C THR A 338 -9.31 -15.01 38.15
N ASN A 339 -9.79 -14.28 37.12
CA ASN A 339 -10.35 -14.90 35.93
C ASN A 339 -9.22 -15.48 35.05
N LEU A 340 -9.09 -16.81 35.05
CA LEU A 340 -8.05 -17.54 34.33
C LEU A 340 -8.41 -17.85 32.86
N ARG A 341 -9.58 -17.40 32.38
CA ARG A 341 -9.97 -17.60 30.98
C ARG A 341 -8.98 -16.88 30.05
N SER A 342 -8.70 -17.51 28.90
CA SER A 342 -7.80 -16.96 27.90
C SER A 342 -8.19 -15.51 27.53
N TYR A 343 -7.21 -14.63 27.34
CA TYR A 343 -7.39 -13.19 27.06
C TYR A 343 -8.06 -12.32 28.15
N ALA A 344 -8.71 -12.87 29.19
CA ALA A 344 -9.39 -12.07 30.22
C ALA A 344 -8.45 -11.06 30.91
N SER A 345 -7.24 -11.51 31.28
CA SER A 345 -6.21 -10.63 31.85
C SER A 345 -5.69 -9.58 30.86
N LYS A 346 -5.55 -9.93 29.57
CA LYS A 346 -5.13 -9.00 28.52
C LYS A 346 -6.14 -7.88 28.32
N VAL A 347 -7.43 -8.21 28.27
CA VAL A 347 -8.50 -7.22 28.14
C VAL A 347 -8.52 -6.29 29.35
N ARG A 348 -8.48 -6.84 30.56
CA ARG A 348 -8.46 -6.06 31.81
C ARG A 348 -7.27 -5.09 31.86
N HIS A 349 -6.05 -5.57 31.58
CA HIS A 349 -4.85 -4.74 31.63
C HIS A 349 -4.85 -3.65 30.56
N ARG A 350 -5.24 -3.98 29.32
CA ARG A 350 -5.31 -2.99 28.24
C ARG A 350 -6.34 -1.92 28.55
N ALA A 351 -7.53 -2.30 29.03
CA ALA A 351 -8.56 -1.34 29.41
C ALA A 351 -8.11 -0.43 30.57
N SER A 352 -7.45 -0.99 31.59
CA SER A 352 -6.89 -0.21 32.70
C SER A 352 -5.80 0.76 32.23
N TYR A 353 -4.96 0.34 31.28
CA TYR A 353 -3.94 1.20 30.68
C TYR A 353 -4.59 2.37 29.93
N LEU A 354 -5.54 2.09 29.05
CA LEU A 354 -6.24 3.12 28.27
C LEU A 354 -7.00 4.11 29.15
N LEU A 355 -7.65 3.64 30.23
CA LEU A 355 -8.30 4.51 31.22
C LEU A 355 -7.34 5.48 31.88
N HIS A 356 -6.12 5.02 32.20
CA HIS A 356 -5.13 5.89 32.80
C HIS A 356 -4.78 7.02 31.83
N PHE A 357 -4.53 6.72 30.55
CA PHE A 357 -4.21 7.75 29.55
C PHE A 357 -5.39 8.68 29.22
N SER A 358 -6.62 8.18 29.26
CA SER A 358 -7.83 8.97 29.00
C SER A 358 -8.21 9.94 30.13
N ILE A 359 -7.66 9.74 31.35
CA ILE A 359 -7.90 10.60 32.53
C ILE A 359 -6.92 11.78 32.61
N TYR A 360 -5.76 11.71 31.93
CA TYR A 360 -4.72 12.75 31.95
C TYR A 360 -4.62 13.57 30.65
N LYS A 361 -5.59 13.42 29.74
CA LYS A 361 -5.93 14.41 28.73
C LYS A 361 -7.03 15.29 29.29
#